data_AF-A0A8I2CW93-F1
#
_entry.id   AF-A0A8I2CW93-F1
#
_cell.length_a   1.000
_cell.length_b   1.000
_cell.length_c   1.000
_cell.angle_alpha   90.00
_cell.angle_beta   90.00
_cell.angle_gamma   90.00
#
_symmetry.space_group_name_H-M   'P 1'
#
loop_
_entity.id
_entity.type
_entity.pdbx_description
1 polymer ?
#
loop_
_entity_poly.entity_id
_entity_poly.type
_entity_poly.pdbx_seq_one_letter_code
_entity_poly.pdbx_strand_id
1 'polypeptide(L)'
;MNMRKGFTLIELIIVIVISSMVGVFTFSFIYSSIQTYRLMRTQSQIYQEASYVLDRITRELRDATYNLSSTRGISFTKAHQTPADSNTFVRYYQSGTSLFRCSDSVSGHICLFNPDSSPTNKAISSNIAAFEVLHSPNVQCNPSNPPTCQDDSFSITLRMIKEGQTIVVGATITPKNYCTYGPTSTSCSSSDYTNRSFNRDYRDVVN
;
A
#
# COMPACT_ATOMS: atom_id res chain seq x y z
N MET A 1 0.76 73.62 23.20
CA MET A 1 1.25 73.35 21.84
C MET A 1 2.38 72.33 21.97
N ASN A 2 2.07 71.03 21.85
CA ASN A 2 3.04 69.97 22.11
C ASN A 2 4.01 69.87 20.92
N MET A 3 5.26 70.29 21.15
CA MET A 3 6.35 70.09 20.20
C MET A 3 6.54 68.59 19.95
N ARG A 4 6.27 68.14 18.73
CA ARG A 4 6.62 66.79 18.27
C ARG A 4 8.15 66.68 18.26
N LYS A 5 8.73 65.99 19.24
CA LYS A 5 10.16 65.64 19.24
C LYS A 5 10.41 64.71 18.06
N GLY A 6 11.29 65.12 17.14
CA GLY A 6 11.76 64.28 16.03
C GLY A 6 12.75 63.22 16.50
N PHE A 7 12.89 62.15 15.72
CA PHE A 7 13.89 61.09 15.94
C PHE A 7 15.32 61.63 15.81
N THR A 8 16.21 61.19 16.69
CA THR A 8 17.63 61.51 16.57
C THR A 8 18.34 60.55 15.61
N LEU A 9 19.43 61.01 14.97
CA LEU A 9 20.19 60.19 14.02
C LEU A 9 20.75 58.91 14.66
N ILE A 10 21.20 58.99 15.91
CA ILE A 10 21.72 57.83 16.64
C ILE A 10 20.64 56.79 16.91
N GLU A 11 19.42 57.22 17.20
CA GLU A 11 18.28 56.35 17.46
C GLU A 11 17.88 55.57 16.20
N LEU A 12 17.94 56.21 15.03
CA LEU A 12 17.69 55.55 13.74
C LEU A 12 18.76 54.50 13.40
N ILE A 13 20.03 54.78 13.69
CA ILE A 13 21.13 53.82 13.49
C ILE A 13 20.93 52.57 14.35
N ILE A 14 20.62 52.76 15.64
CA ILE A 14 20.39 51.65 16.57
C ILE A 14 19.21 50.79 16.11
N VAL A 15 18.12 51.41 15.65
CA VAL A 15 16.95 50.68 15.13
C VAL A 15 17.30 49.83 13.90
N ILE A 16 18.08 50.36 12.95
CA ILE A 16 18.49 49.60 11.75
C ILE A 16 19.36 48.40 12.15
N VAL A 17 20.34 48.60 13.04
CA VAL A 17 21.24 47.53 13.50
C VAL A 17 20.43 46.43 14.19
N ILE A 18 19.58 46.78 15.16
CA ILE A 18 18.76 45.80 15.87
C ILE A 18 17.78 45.10 14.92
N SER A 19 17.12 45.85 14.04
CA SER A 19 16.18 45.29 13.05
C SER A 19 16.88 44.31 12.09
N SER A 20 18.10 44.62 11.65
CA SER A 20 18.88 43.71 10.81
C SER A 20 19.21 42.39 11.51
N MET A 21 19.58 42.43 12.80
CA MET A 21 19.88 41.23 13.57
C MET A 21 18.63 40.36 13.71
N VAL A 22 17.49 40.96 14.10
CA VAL A 22 16.21 40.26 14.23
C VAL A 22 15.73 39.72 12.89
N GLY A 23 15.92 40.49 11.81
CA GLY A 23 15.59 40.09 10.45
C GLY A 23 16.29 38.79 10.06
N VAL A 24 17.61 38.71 10.24
CA VAL A 24 18.39 37.50 9.91
C VAL A 24 17.88 36.27 10.67
N PHE A 25 17.63 36.39 11.98
CA PHE A 25 17.08 35.28 12.78
C PHE A 25 15.70 34.86 12.29
N THR A 26 14.83 35.82 12.01
CA THR A 26 13.46 35.56 11.55
C THR A 26 13.46 34.85 10.21
N PHE A 27 14.26 35.30 9.24
CA PHE A 27 14.36 34.66 7.93
C PHE A 27 14.96 33.24 8.01
N SER A 28 15.97 33.03 8.86
CA SER A 28 16.54 31.70 9.09
C SER A 28 15.50 30.72 9.66
N PHE A 29 14.74 31.18 10.66
CA PHE A 29 13.67 30.38 11.26
C PHE A 29 12.56 30.04 10.25
N ILE A 30 12.13 31.00 9.44
CA ILE A 30 11.14 30.78 8.39
C ILE A 30 11.65 29.75 7.37
N TYR A 31 12.90 29.89 6.93
CA TYR A 31 13.50 28.95 5.99
C TYR A 31 13.51 27.51 6.55
N SER A 32 13.96 27.34 7.78
CA SER A 32 13.94 26.03 8.45
C SER A 32 12.54 25.47 8.57
N SER A 33 11.56 26.31 8.92
CA SER A 33 10.16 25.91 9.06
C SER A 33 9.57 25.42 7.74
N ILE A 34 9.88 26.10 6.63
CA ILE A 34 9.43 25.70 5.29
C ILE A 34 10.04 24.36 4.89
N GLN A 35 11.34 24.14 5.14
CA GLN A 35 11.99 22.87 4.83
C GLN A 35 11.39 21.71 5.63
N THR A 36 11.22 21.89 6.93
CA THR A 36 10.58 20.88 7.80
C THR A 36 9.16 20.60 7.36
N TYR A 37 8.38 21.62 7.02
CA TYR A 37 7.01 21.45 6.52
C TYR A 37 6.98 20.62 5.22
N ARG A 38 7.87 20.91 4.26
CA ARG A 38 7.97 20.13 3.02
C ARG A 38 8.32 18.67 3.31
N LEU A 39 9.30 18.43 4.19
CA LEU A 39 9.69 17.08 4.58
C LEU A 39 8.52 16.33 5.23
N MET A 40 7.83 16.92 6.22
CA MET A 40 6.69 16.28 6.88
C MET A 40 5.54 16.02 5.90
N ARG A 41 5.29 16.93 4.96
CA ARG A 41 4.26 16.77 3.94
C ARG A 41 4.56 15.59 3.03
N THR A 42 5.79 15.48 2.52
CA THR A 42 6.19 14.35 1.66
C THR A 42 6.14 13.02 2.42
N GLN A 43 6.56 13.00 3.69
CA GLN A 43 6.48 11.82 4.55
C GLN A 43 5.05 11.35 4.76
N SER A 44 4.14 12.29 5.06
CA SER A 44 2.73 11.98 5.27
C SER A 44 2.09 11.43 3.99
N GLN A 45 2.39 12.04 2.84
CA GLN A 45 1.87 11.60 1.56
C GLN A 45 2.32 10.18 1.20
N ILE A 46 3.61 9.87 1.31
CA ILE A 46 4.13 8.54 0.97
C ILE A 46 3.63 7.48 1.97
N TYR A 47 3.46 7.82 3.24
CA TYR A 47 2.88 6.93 4.24
C TYR A 47 1.41 6.59 3.94
N GLN A 48 0.61 7.59 3.56
CA GLN A 48 -0.79 7.39 3.18
C GLN A 48 -0.92 6.51 1.93
N GLU A 49 -0.09 6.74 0.91
CA GLU A 49 -0.04 5.90 -0.29
C GLU A 49 0.35 4.46 0.04
N ALA A 50 1.42 4.27 0.83
CA ALA A 50 1.88 2.96 1.26
C ALA A 50 0.81 2.19 2.05
N SER A 51 0.15 2.88 3.00
CA SER A 51 -0.89 2.30 3.85
C SER A 51 -2.12 1.91 3.04
N TYR A 52 -2.55 2.76 2.10
CA TYR A 52 -3.68 2.46 1.21
C TYR A 52 -3.41 1.22 0.35
N VAL A 53 -2.22 1.14 -0.25
CA VAL A 53 -1.81 0.01 -1.09
C VAL A 53 -1.74 -1.28 -0.29
N LEU A 54 -1.13 -1.23 0.90
CA LEU A 54 -1.03 -2.36 1.80
C LEU A 54 -2.42 -2.82 2.27
N ASP A 55 -3.28 -1.90 2.70
CA ASP A 55 -4.66 -2.20 3.09
C ASP A 55 -5.42 -2.88 1.97
N ARG A 56 -5.29 -2.38 0.73
CA ARG A 56 -5.88 -3.01 -0.45
C ARG A 56 -5.39 -4.45 -0.64
N ILE A 57 -4.07 -4.68 -0.64
CA ILE A 57 -3.53 -6.02 -0.83
C ILE A 57 -3.97 -6.95 0.29
N THR A 58 -3.92 -6.49 1.56
CA THR A 58 -4.34 -7.31 2.69
C THR A 58 -5.83 -7.64 2.65
N ARG A 59 -6.68 -6.72 2.19
CA ARG A 59 -8.13 -6.97 2.03
C ARG A 59 -8.40 -8.01 0.96
N GLU A 60 -7.77 -7.89 -0.22
CA GLU A 60 -7.93 -8.89 -1.28
C GLU A 60 -7.35 -10.24 -0.89
N LEU A 61 -6.22 -10.25 -0.18
CA LEU A 61 -5.60 -11.47 0.33
C LEU A 61 -6.41 -12.14 1.44
N ARG A 62 -7.15 -11.39 2.27
CA ARG A 62 -8.11 -11.97 3.23
C ARG A 62 -9.27 -12.69 2.54
N ASP A 63 -9.63 -12.28 1.32
CA ASP A 63 -10.62 -12.98 0.49
C ASP A 63 -10.02 -14.12 -0.35
N ALA A 64 -8.71 -14.36 -0.25
CA ALA A 64 -8.05 -15.43 -0.99
C ALA A 64 -8.50 -16.81 -0.51
N THR A 65 -8.52 -17.73 -1.46
CA THR A 65 -8.82 -19.15 -1.28
C THR A 65 -7.53 -19.96 -1.41
N TYR A 66 -7.52 -20.93 -2.33
CA TYR A 66 -6.41 -21.81 -2.63
C TYR A 66 -5.51 -21.22 -3.72
N ASN A 67 -4.41 -21.91 -4.05
CA ASN A 67 -3.45 -21.54 -5.10
C ASN A 67 -2.72 -20.22 -4.84
N LEU A 68 -2.27 -20.03 -3.60
CA LEU A 68 -1.40 -18.91 -3.24
C LEU A 68 0.04 -19.20 -3.71
N SER A 69 0.68 -18.23 -4.35
CA SER A 69 2.10 -18.30 -4.74
C SER A 69 2.77 -16.96 -4.51
N SER A 70 3.97 -16.98 -3.94
CA SER A 70 4.82 -15.81 -3.68
C SER A 70 5.91 -15.61 -4.75
N THR A 71 5.79 -16.26 -5.90
CA THR A 71 6.83 -16.22 -6.93
C THR A 71 6.83 -14.87 -7.67
N ARG A 72 7.88 -14.06 -7.44
CA ARG A 72 8.07 -12.73 -8.07
C ARG A 72 6.87 -11.81 -7.87
N GLY A 73 6.29 -11.84 -6.67
CA GLY A 73 5.08 -11.12 -6.31
C GLY A 73 4.18 -11.99 -5.45
N ILE A 74 2.87 -11.74 -5.48
CA ILE A 74 1.88 -12.62 -4.86
C ILE A 74 0.73 -12.85 -5.83
N SER A 75 0.34 -14.11 -6.02
CA SER A 75 -0.82 -14.49 -6.82
C SER A 75 -1.72 -15.42 -6.03
N PHE A 76 -3.03 -15.26 -6.21
CA PHE A 76 -4.04 -16.05 -5.52
C PHE A 76 -5.40 -15.98 -6.23
N THR A 77 -6.30 -16.89 -5.88
CA THR A 77 -7.69 -16.87 -6.33
C THR A 77 -8.60 -16.38 -5.20
N LYS A 78 -9.38 -15.34 -5.44
CA LYS A 78 -10.42 -14.83 -4.53
C LYS A 78 -11.60 -15.79 -4.43
N ALA A 79 -12.27 -15.82 -3.28
CA ALA A 79 -13.47 -16.60 -3.06
C ALA A 79 -14.68 -16.02 -3.80
N HIS A 80 -14.64 -14.70 -4.05
CA HIS A 80 -15.78 -13.96 -4.57
C HIS A 80 -15.38 -13.04 -5.72
N GLN A 81 -16.30 -12.88 -6.66
CA GLN A 81 -16.27 -11.81 -7.64
C GLN A 81 -16.82 -10.53 -6.99
N THR A 82 -16.33 -9.37 -7.42
CA THR A 82 -16.90 -8.09 -7.00
C THR A 82 -17.57 -7.43 -8.21
N PRO A 83 -18.55 -6.52 -8.00
CA PRO A 83 -19.14 -5.77 -9.12
C PRO A 83 -18.13 -4.97 -9.94
N ALA A 84 -16.98 -4.64 -9.34
CA ALA A 84 -15.88 -3.91 -9.97
C ALA A 84 -14.87 -4.82 -10.69
N ASP A 85 -14.80 -6.11 -10.33
CA ASP A 85 -13.83 -7.08 -10.85
C ASP A 85 -14.46 -8.48 -10.85
N SER A 86 -14.97 -8.88 -12.03
CA SER A 86 -15.57 -10.20 -12.26
C SER A 86 -14.52 -11.32 -12.28
N ASN A 87 -13.24 -10.97 -12.33
CA ASN A 87 -12.14 -11.91 -12.27
C ASN A 87 -11.88 -12.35 -10.83
N THR A 88 -11.56 -13.62 -10.65
CA THR A 88 -11.25 -14.21 -9.33
C THR A 88 -9.76 -14.39 -9.13
N PHE A 89 -8.96 -14.61 -10.18
CA PHE A 89 -7.51 -14.64 -10.07
C PHE A 89 -6.97 -13.22 -9.94
N VAL A 90 -6.05 -13.01 -9.01
CA VAL A 90 -5.37 -11.74 -8.79
C VAL A 90 -3.88 -11.99 -8.63
N ARG A 91 -3.07 -11.12 -9.24
CA ARG A 91 -1.63 -11.05 -9.03
C ARG A 91 -1.21 -9.62 -8.70
N TYR A 92 -0.40 -9.47 -7.67
CA TYR A 92 0.38 -8.28 -7.41
C TYR A 92 1.85 -8.55 -7.70
N TYR A 93 2.49 -7.65 -8.42
CA TYR A 93 3.91 -7.77 -8.74
C TYR A 93 4.53 -6.38 -8.95
N GLN A 94 5.79 -6.24 -8.58
CA GLN A 94 6.56 -5.03 -8.84
C GLN A 94 7.22 -5.15 -10.21
N SER A 95 7.14 -4.08 -11.00
CA SER A 95 7.91 -3.90 -12.22
C SER A 95 8.52 -2.51 -12.22
N GLY A 96 9.86 -2.45 -12.23
CA GLY A 96 10.59 -1.20 -12.00
C GLY A 96 10.23 -0.59 -10.64
N THR A 97 9.80 0.67 -10.65
CA THR A 97 9.39 1.43 -9.45
C THR A 97 7.88 1.42 -9.20
N SER A 98 7.13 0.64 -9.96
CA SER A 98 5.67 0.61 -9.87
C SER A 98 5.20 -0.75 -9.41
N LEU A 99 4.17 -0.75 -8.58
CA LEU A 99 3.46 -1.96 -8.19
C LEU A 99 2.20 -2.07 -9.03
N PHE A 100 2.02 -3.26 -9.62
CA PHE A 100 0.90 -3.55 -10.49
C PHE A 100 -0.02 -4.57 -9.83
N ARG A 101 -1.31 -4.42 -10.12
CA ARG A 101 -2.34 -5.41 -9.86
C ARG A 101 -2.87 -5.87 -11.22
N CYS A 102 -2.90 -7.18 -11.44
CA CYS A 102 -3.49 -7.80 -12.61
C CYS A 102 -4.57 -8.79 -12.14
N SER A 103 -5.73 -8.83 -12.81
CA SER A 103 -6.77 -9.83 -12.55
C SER A 103 -7.15 -10.63 -13.80
N ASP A 104 -7.47 -11.90 -13.63
CA ASP A 104 -7.82 -12.81 -14.74
C ASP A 104 -8.91 -13.80 -14.28
N SER A 105 -9.50 -14.50 -15.23
CA SER A 105 -10.20 -15.75 -14.98
C SER A 105 -9.35 -16.73 -14.16
N VAL A 106 -9.99 -17.77 -13.59
CA VAL A 106 -9.38 -18.71 -12.62
C VAL A 106 -8.00 -19.24 -13.04
N SER A 107 -7.76 -19.41 -14.34
CA SER A 107 -6.50 -19.92 -14.90
C SER A 107 -5.29 -19.00 -14.69
N GLY A 108 -5.49 -17.69 -14.49
CA GLY A 108 -4.42 -16.73 -14.19
C GLY A 108 -3.34 -16.56 -15.27
N HIS A 109 -3.51 -17.18 -16.44
CA HIS A 109 -2.43 -17.38 -17.41
C HIS A 109 -1.85 -16.05 -17.91
N ILE A 110 -2.69 -15.07 -18.25
CA ILE A 110 -2.20 -13.79 -18.78
C ILE A 110 -1.44 -13.06 -17.68
N CYS A 111 -2.02 -12.95 -16.48
CA CYS A 111 -1.39 -12.27 -15.36
C CYS A 111 -0.11 -12.97 -14.86
N LEU A 112 0.06 -14.27 -15.09
CA LEU A 112 1.26 -15.02 -14.68
C LEU A 112 2.42 -14.88 -15.67
N PHE A 113 2.13 -14.97 -16.97
CA PHE A 113 3.18 -15.09 -17.99
C PHE A 113 3.39 -13.80 -18.80
N ASN A 114 2.34 -13.01 -19.00
CA ASN A 114 2.43 -11.79 -19.80
C ASN A 114 1.52 -10.67 -19.23
N PRO A 115 1.75 -10.24 -17.98
CA PRO A 115 0.83 -9.33 -17.29
C PRO A 115 0.73 -7.97 -18.00
N ASP A 116 1.78 -7.51 -18.68
CA ASP A 116 1.77 -6.25 -19.43
C ASP A 116 0.77 -6.22 -20.59
N SER A 117 0.39 -7.40 -21.10
CA SER A 117 -0.64 -7.53 -22.14
C SER A 117 -2.06 -7.62 -21.59
N SER A 118 -2.24 -7.76 -20.28
CA SER A 118 -3.56 -7.88 -19.69
C SER A 118 -4.26 -6.53 -19.62
N PRO A 119 -5.51 -6.40 -20.09
CA PRO A 119 -6.28 -5.16 -19.96
C PRO A 119 -6.62 -4.82 -18.49
N THR A 120 -6.46 -5.78 -17.58
CA THR A 120 -6.68 -5.60 -16.14
C THR A 120 -5.41 -5.23 -15.38
N ASN A 121 -4.25 -5.25 -16.05
CA ASN A 121 -3.00 -4.87 -15.44
C ASN A 121 -2.95 -3.37 -15.23
N LYS A 122 -3.01 -2.96 -13.97
CA LYS A 122 -3.07 -1.56 -13.59
C LYS A 122 -2.06 -1.26 -12.50
N ALA A 123 -1.35 -0.14 -12.66
CA ALA A 123 -0.46 0.37 -11.64
C ALA A 123 -1.29 0.84 -10.44
N ILE A 124 -0.99 0.33 -9.25
CA ILE A 124 -1.68 0.71 -8.01
C ILE A 124 -0.85 1.68 -7.16
N SER A 125 0.45 1.76 -7.39
CA SER A 125 1.34 2.69 -6.72
C SER A 125 2.62 2.89 -7.52
N SER A 126 3.25 4.04 -7.29
CA SER A 126 4.54 4.42 -7.85
C SER A 126 5.55 4.63 -6.72
N ASN A 127 6.83 4.72 -7.04
CA ASN A 127 7.91 4.93 -6.06
C ASN A 127 8.12 3.73 -5.10
N ILE A 128 7.77 2.53 -5.54
CA ILE A 128 8.09 1.29 -4.82
C ILE A 128 9.57 0.98 -5.05
N ALA A 129 10.33 0.93 -3.97
CA ALA A 129 11.71 0.47 -3.99
C ALA A 129 11.80 -1.05 -3.83
N ALA A 130 10.96 -1.64 -2.97
CA ALA A 130 10.87 -3.08 -2.82
C ALA A 130 9.46 -3.52 -2.43
N PHE A 131 9.01 -4.62 -3.02
CA PHE A 131 7.82 -5.37 -2.66
C PHE A 131 8.24 -6.80 -2.33
N GLU A 132 8.27 -7.12 -1.05
CA GLU A 132 8.73 -8.40 -0.54
C GLU A 132 7.54 -9.17 0.04
N VAL A 133 7.44 -10.44 -0.33
CA VAL A 133 6.38 -11.34 0.14
C VAL A 133 7.04 -12.58 0.70
N LEU A 134 6.85 -12.80 2.00
CA LEU A 134 7.26 -14.02 2.68
C LEU A 134 6.02 -14.90 2.88
N HIS A 135 6.06 -16.09 2.30
CA HIS A 135 5.06 -17.13 2.54
C HIS A 135 5.57 -18.05 3.64
N SER A 136 4.79 -18.20 4.70
CA SER A 136 5.00 -19.15 5.78
C SER A 136 3.90 -20.21 5.70
N PRO A 137 4.15 -21.32 4.97
CA PRO A 137 3.17 -22.38 4.78
C PRO A 137 2.91 -23.13 6.08
N ASN A 138 1.69 -23.59 6.28
CA ASN A 138 1.35 -24.52 7.34
C ASN A 138 1.99 -25.89 7.02
N VAL A 139 2.89 -26.33 7.91
CA VAL A 139 3.66 -27.57 7.76
C VAL A 139 2.78 -28.83 7.78
N GLN A 140 1.52 -28.72 8.21
CA GLN A 140 0.54 -29.80 8.20
C GLN A 140 -0.36 -29.83 6.95
N CYS A 141 -0.09 -28.98 5.95
CA CYS A 141 -0.84 -28.95 4.70
C CYS A 141 -0.69 -30.26 3.92
N ASN A 142 -1.80 -30.98 3.73
CA ASN A 142 -1.90 -32.10 2.81
C ASN A 142 -2.68 -31.66 1.56
N PRO A 143 -2.04 -31.53 0.38
CA PRO A 143 -2.70 -31.08 -0.85
C PRO A 143 -3.79 -32.06 -1.36
N SER A 144 -3.79 -33.30 -0.88
CA SER A 144 -4.83 -34.29 -1.17
C SER A 144 -6.04 -34.23 -0.24
N ASN A 145 -5.93 -33.55 0.91
CA ASN A 145 -7.05 -33.27 1.82
C ASN A 145 -7.03 -31.78 2.23
N PRO A 146 -7.63 -30.92 1.40
CA PRO A 146 -7.43 -29.47 1.41
C PRO A 146 -7.86 -28.69 2.67
N PRO A 147 -8.78 -29.15 3.55
CA PRO A 147 -9.06 -28.41 4.78
C PRO A 147 -7.87 -28.40 5.78
N THR A 148 -6.77 -29.13 5.51
CA THR A 148 -5.56 -29.13 6.35
C THR A 148 -4.54 -28.03 6.00
N CYS A 149 -4.69 -27.38 4.84
CA CYS A 149 -3.87 -26.21 4.45
C CYS A 149 -4.47 -24.89 4.94
N GLN A 150 -5.32 -24.98 5.97
CA GLN A 150 -5.81 -23.83 6.71
C GLN A 150 -4.62 -23.18 7.45
N ASP A 151 -4.58 -21.86 7.49
CA ASP A 151 -3.62 -21.06 8.26
C ASP A 151 -2.24 -20.77 7.63
N ASP A 152 -2.08 -20.89 6.31
CA ASP A 152 -0.93 -20.30 5.61
C ASP A 152 -0.87 -18.79 5.88
N SER A 153 0.29 -18.29 6.29
CA SER A 153 0.48 -16.87 6.56
C SER A 153 1.41 -16.22 5.55
N PHE A 154 1.08 -14.98 5.17
CA PHE A 154 1.85 -14.18 4.23
C PHE A 154 2.22 -12.88 4.90
N SER A 155 3.51 -12.60 5.01
CA SER A 155 4.02 -11.31 5.44
C SER A 155 4.43 -10.50 4.22
N ILE A 156 3.78 -9.36 4.06
CA ILE A 156 4.01 -8.43 2.96
C ILE A 156 4.77 -7.24 3.53
N THR A 157 5.87 -6.88 2.89
CA THR A 157 6.65 -5.68 3.22
C THR A 157 6.76 -4.81 1.98
N LEU A 158 6.34 -3.56 2.11
CA LEU A 158 6.42 -2.55 1.07
C LEU A 158 7.40 -1.46 1.50
N ARG A 159 8.42 -1.24 0.69
CA ARG A 159 9.38 -0.14 0.86
C ARG A 159 9.16 0.87 -0.26
N MET A 160 8.89 2.12 0.12
CA MET A 160 8.67 3.24 -0.81
C MET A 160 9.73 4.32 -0.62
N ILE A 161 10.15 4.97 -1.70
CA ILE A 161 11.14 6.06 -1.65
C ILE A 161 10.67 7.26 -2.47
N LYS A 162 10.50 8.43 -1.83
CA LYS A 162 10.10 9.67 -2.51
C LYS A 162 10.89 10.87 -1.98
N GLU A 163 11.48 11.64 -2.89
CA GLU A 163 12.27 12.85 -2.57
C GLU A 163 13.34 12.61 -1.48
N GLY A 164 14.01 11.45 -1.50
CA GLY A 164 15.04 11.07 -0.53
C GLY A 164 14.50 10.50 0.79
N GLN A 165 13.20 10.51 1.01
CA GLN A 165 12.59 9.84 2.17
C GLN A 165 12.24 8.39 1.87
N THR A 166 12.46 7.51 2.83
CA THR A 166 12.13 6.09 2.74
C THR A 166 11.09 5.74 3.81
N ILE A 167 10.03 5.04 3.42
CA ILE A 167 9.06 4.44 4.34
C ILE A 167 8.98 2.95 4.08
N VAL A 168 8.89 2.17 5.16
CA VAL A 168 8.64 0.74 5.12
C VAL A 168 7.36 0.47 5.90
N VAL A 169 6.41 -0.19 5.26
CA VAL A 169 5.18 -0.69 5.91
C VAL A 169 5.08 -2.18 5.67
N GLY A 170 4.44 -2.90 6.58
CA GLY A 170 4.23 -4.32 6.40
C GLY A 170 3.02 -4.83 7.15
N ALA A 171 2.47 -5.94 6.68
CA ALA A 171 1.35 -6.61 7.30
C ALA A 171 1.47 -8.12 7.12
N THR A 172 0.96 -8.88 8.09
CA THR A 172 0.86 -10.33 8.01
C THR A 172 -0.61 -10.73 7.95
N ILE A 173 -0.94 -11.63 7.02
CA ILE A 173 -2.31 -12.05 6.73
C ILE A 173 -2.35 -13.57 6.65
N THR A 174 -3.38 -14.13 7.25
CA THR A 174 -3.71 -15.55 7.17
C THR A 174 -5.08 -15.66 6.51
N PRO A 175 -5.16 -15.97 5.21
CA PRO A 175 -6.44 -16.19 4.53
C PRO A 175 -7.17 -17.36 5.19
N LYS A 176 -8.49 -17.26 5.34
CA LYS A 176 -9.31 -18.36 5.90
C LYS A 176 -10.54 -18.70 5.07
N ASN A 177 -10.67 -18.15 3.86
CA ASN A 177 -11.80 -18.44 2.98
C ASN A 177 -11.58 -19.76 2.24
N TYR A 178 -11.49 -20.86 2.99
CA TYR A 178 -11.35 -22.20 2.44
C TYR A 178 -12.72 -22.84 2.23
N CYS A 179 -12.95 -23.36 1.03
CA CYS A 179 -14.19 -24.08 0.73
C CYS A 179 -14.14 -25.50 1.32
N THR A 180 -15.23 -25.91 1.96
CA THR A 180 -15.39 -27.25 2.56
C THR A 180 -15.25 -28.39 1.54
N TYR A 181 -15.61 -28.14 0.28
CA TYR A 181 -15.47 -29.10 -0.83
C TYR A 181 -14.07 -29.12 -1.47
N GLY A 182 -13.12 -28.31 -0.97
CA GLY A 182 -11.75 -28.28 -1.44
C GLY A 182 -11.43 -27.26 -2.55
N PRO A 183 -10.20 -27.31 -3.12
CA PRO A 183 -9.59 -26.26 -3.93
C PRO A 183 -10.01 -26.28 -5.38
N THR A 184 -10.56 -27.40 -5.83
CA THR A 184 -11.02 -27.61 -7.21
C THR A 184 -12.53 -27.47 -7.33
N SER A 185 -13.25 -27.18 -6.24
CA SER A 185 -14.69 -27.04 -6.27
C SER A 185 -15.07 -25.70 -6.91
N THR A 186 -15.81 -25.77 -8.02
CA THR A 186 -16.37 -24.62 -8.74
C THR A 186 -17.71 -24.16 -8.17
N SER A 187 -18.25 -24.86 -7.16
CA SER A 187 -19.63 -24.74 -6.69
C SER A 187 -19.76 -24.27 -5.25
N CYS A 188 -18.69 -23.72 -4.65
CA CYS A 188 -18.71 -23.25 -3.27
C CYS A 188 -19.64 -22.03 -3.12
N SER A 189 -20.78 -22.24 -2.47
CA SER A 189 -21.69 -21.19 -2.06
C SER A 189 -21.16 -20.45 -0.83
N SER A 190 -21.78 -19.33 -0.46
CA SER A 190 -21.36 -18.53 0.69
C SER A 190 -21.30 -19.35 2.00
N SER A 191 -22.19 -20.33 2.16
CA SER A 191 -22.31 -21.19 3.34
C SER A 191 -21.24 -22.26 3.43
N ASP A 192 -20.54 -22.57 2.33
CA ASP A 192 -19.55 -23.65 2.26
C ASP A 192 -18.16 -23.21 2.72
N TYR A 193 -17.98 -21.91 3.00
CA TYR A 193 -16.74 -21.36 3.54
C TYR A 193 -16.76 -21.39 5.06
N THR A 194 -15.94 -22.25 5.65
CA THR A 194 -15.69 -22.29 7.11
C THR A 194 -14.67 -21.23 7.50
N ASN A 195 -14.82 -20.58 8.66
CA ASN A 195 -13.87 -19.57 9.18
C ASN A 195 -13.66 -18.34 8.27
N ARG A 196 -14.75 -17.83 7.66
CA ARG A 196 -14.69 -16.64 6.78
C ARG A 196 -13.92 -15.49 7.43
N SER A 197 -12.93 -14.97 6.70
CA SER A 197 -12.19 -13.75 7.08
C SER A 197 -12.82 -12.47 6.53
N PHE A 198 -13.95 -12.58 5.82
CA PHE A 198 -14.49 -11.49 5.01
C PHE A 198 -16.02 -11.52 4.85
N ASN A 199 -16.65 -10.33 4.78
CA ASN A 199 -18.11 -10.12 4.70
C ASN A 199 -18.62 -9.63 3.31
N ARG A 200 -17.88 -9.86 2.21
CA ARG A 200 -18.28 -9.50 0.83
C ARG A 200 -18.43 -8.00 0.48
N ASP A 201 -18.07 -7.08 1.36
CA ASP A 201 -18.35 -5.64 1.20
C ASP A 201 -17.26 -4.81 0.46
N TYR A 202 -16.53 -5.37 -0.50
CA TYR A 202 -15.45 -4.61 -1.17
C TYR A 202 -15.87 -4.01 -2.51
N ARG A 203 -15.92 -2.67 -2.57
CA ARG A 203 -15.98 -1.87 -3.80
C ARG A 203 -14.72 -1.01 -3.92
N ASP A 204 -13.58 -1.56 -4.34
CA ASP A 204 -12.49 -0.73 -4.87
C ASP A 204 -12.28 -0.98 -6.36
N VAL A 205 -12.77 -0.02 -7.14
CA VAL A 205 -12.47 0.09 -8.57
C VAL A 205 -11.00 0.50 -8.68
N VAL A 206 -10.22 -0.23 -9.49
CA VAL A 206 -8.97 0.33 -9.98
C VAL A 206 -9.36 1.24 -11.14
N ASN A 207 -9.41 2.55 -10.93
CA ASN A 207 -9.56 3.50 -12.03
C ASN A 207 -8.23 3.61 -12.76
#